data_AF-A0ABD5JAN1-F1
#
_entry.id   AF-A0ABD5JAN1-F1
#
_cell.length_a   1.000
_cell.length_b   1.000
_cell.length_c   1.000
_cell.angle_alpha   90.00
_cell.angle_beta   90.00
_cell.angle_gamma   90.00
#
_symmetry.space_group_name_H-M   'P 1'
#
loop_
_entity.id
_entity.type
_entity.pdbx_description
1 polymer ?
#
loop_
_entity_poly.entity_id
_entity_poly.type
_entity_poly.pdbx_seq_one_letter_code
_entity_poly.pdbx_strand_id
1 'polypeptide(L)'
;MSEVSGGWQVGLAPGRGLRPRKDGRLELPLQVLRPGRASLASLVLTVVEAEQLHAALCYALGGEPAPHDAPECRKPVRYPGGRQRY
;
A
#
# COMPACT_ATOMS: atom_id res chain seq x y z
N MET A 1 -19.32 -21.91 -4.19
CA MET A 1 -19.42 -22.12 -2.73
C MET A 1 -18.72 -20.94 -2.07
N SER A 2 -19.46 -19.91 -1.70
CA SER A 2 -18.88 -18.67 -1.13
C SER A 2 -19.03 -18.72 0.37
N GLU A 3 -17.96 -19.09 1.07
CA GLU A 3 -17.87 -18.84 2.51
C GLU A 3 -17.59 -17.35 2.70
N VAL A 4 -18.65 -16.55 2.82
CA VAL A 4 -18.53 -15.22 3.45
C VAL A 4 -18.50 -15.48 4.96
N SER A 5 -17.40 -16.07 5.42
CA SER A 5 -17.08 -16.08 6.85
C SER A 5 -16.94 -14.62 7.26
N GLY A 6 -17.70 -14.17 8.27
CA GLY A 6 -17.66 -12.82 8.84
C GLY A 6 -16.31 -12.51 9.48
N GLY A 7 -15.28 -12.43 8.64
CA GLY A 7 -13.88 -12.33 9.00
C GLY A 7 -13.43 -10.89 9.16
N TRP A 8 -12.30 -10.74 9.83
CA TRP A 8 -11.63 -9.46 9.95
C TRP A 8 -11.09 -9.02 8.59
N GLN A 9 -11.29 -7.76 8.23
CA GLN A 9 -10.69 -7.15 7.05
C GLN A 9 -9.84 -5.97 7.47
N VAL A 10 -8.70 -5.79 6.81
CA VAL A 10 -7.82 -4.63 7.02
C VAL A 10 -7.72 -3.90 5.69
N GLY A 11 -7.98 -2.60 5.72
CA GLY A 11 -7.89 -1.72 4.56
C GLY A 11 -7.30 -0.37 4.91
N LEU A 12 -7.11 0.47 3.88
CA LEU A 12 -6.74 1.87 4.10
C LEU A 12 -7.90 2.59 4.79
N ALA A 13 -7.58 3.45 5.75
CA ALA A 13 -8.60 4.28 6.37
C ALA A 13 -9.14 5.30 5.35
N PRO A 14 -10.46 5.36 5.10
CA PRO A 14 -11.04 6.29 4.13
C PRO A 14 -10.65 7.74 4.42
N GLY A 15 -10.21 8.46 3.38
CA GLY A 15 -9.79 9.86 3.47
C GLY A 15 -8.51 10.11 4.29
N ARG A 16 -7.77 9.06 4.66
CA ARG A 16 -6.53 9.16 5.44
C ARG A 16 -5.39 8.45 4.72
N GLY A 17 -4.57 9.24 4.03
CA GLY A 17 -3.34 8.77 3.39
C GLY A 17 -2.18 8.59 4.37
N LEU A 18 -1.06 8.10 3.84
CA LEU A 18 0.23 8.11 4.52
C LEU A 18 0.59 9.54 4.93
N ARG A 19 0.96 9.74 6.19
CA ARG A 19 1.33 11.07 6.71
C ARG A 19 2.69 11.04 7.41
N PRO A 20 3.53 12.08 7.22
CA PRO A 20 4.73 12.24 8.01
C PRO A 20 4.38 12.66 9.44
N ARG A 21 5.15 12.16 10.41
CA ARG A 21 5.09 12.56 11.82
C ARG A 21 6.26 13.50 12.16
N LYS A 22 6.09 14.24 13.27
CA LYS A 22 7.09 15.21 13.77
C LYS A 22 8.41 14.55 14.17
N ASP A 23 8.41 13.26 14.48
CA ASP A 23 9.57 12.46 14.86
C ASP A 23 10.31 11.84 13.66
N GLY A 24 9.96 12.24 12.42
CA GLY A 24 10.55 11.69 11.20
C GLY A 24 10.04 10.30 10.82
N ARG A 25 9.02 9.78 11.52
CA ARG A 25 8.34 8.52 11.16
C ARG A 25 7.20 8.77 10.17
N LEU A 26 6.81 7.71 9.50
CA LEU A 26 5.66 7.65 8.61
C LEU A 26 4.52 6.92 9.32
N GLU A 27 3.32 7.47 9.24
CA GLU A 27 2.13 6.85 9.81
C GLU A 27 1.12 6.57 8.69
N LEU A 28 0.72 5.31 8.57
CA LEU A 28 -0.34 4.85 7.68
C LEU A 28 -1.56 4.46 8.52
N PRO A 29 -2.64 5.26 8.51
CA PRO A 29 -3.88 4.90 9.17
C PRO A 29 -4.58 3.76 8.42
N LEU A 30 -4.91 2.70 9.14
CA LEU A 30 -5.61 1.53 8.62
C LEU A 30 -6.99 1.44 9.27
N GLN A 31 -7.96 0.94 8.51
CA GLN A 31 -9.26 0.55 9.03
C GLN A 31 -9.28 -0.96 9.20
N VAL A 32 -9.69 -1.40 10.39
CA VAL A 32 -9.94 -2.80 10.71
C VAL A 32 -11.44 -2.99 10.83
N LEU A 33 -12.01 -3.75 9.90
CA LEU A 33 -13.43 -4.09 9.86
C LEU A 33 -13.64 -5.48 10.47
N ARG A 34 -14.63 -5.58 11.35
CA ARG A 34 -15.18 -6.84 11.86
C ARG A 34 -16.71 -6.75 11.81
N PRO A 35 -17.45 -7.86 11.86
CA PRO A 35 -18.91 -7.81 11.87
C PRO A 35 -19.43 -6.82 12.92
N GLY A 36 -20.18 -5.82 12.46
CA GLY A 36 -20.78 -4.78 13.31
C GLY A 36 -19.83 -3.73 13.90
N ARG A 37 -18.53 -3.72 13.57
CA ARG A 37 -17.59 -2.71 14.11
C ARG A 37 -16.47 -2.36 13.15
N ALA A 38 -16.20 -1.07 13.01
CA ALA A 38 -15.00 -0.53 12.39
C ALA A 38 -14.10 0.09 13.46
N SER A 39 -12.81 -0.20 13.41
CA SER A 39 -11.79 0.42 14.27
C SER A 39 -10.66 0.99 13.42
N LEU A 40 -9.99 2.02 13.93
CA LEU A 40 -8.79 2.58 13.29
C LEU A 40 -7.55 2.04 13.99
N ALA A 41 -6.59 1.59 13.20
CA ALA A 41 -5.24 1.24 13.63
C ALA A 41 -4.25 2.16 12.89
N SER A 42 -3.02 2.25 13.38
CA SER A 42 -1.98 3.06 12.74
C SER A 42 -0.71 2.25 12.64
N LEU A 43 -0.26 2.02 11.41
CA LEU A 43 1.05 1.45 11.13
C LEU A 43 2.06 2.58 11.14
N VAL A 44 2.95 2.59 12.13
CA VAL A 44 4.00 3.60 12.25
C VAL A 44 5.32 2.96 11.87
N LEU A 45 6.01 3.56 10.90
CA LEU A 45 7.25 3.05 10.33
C LEU A 45 8.31 4.15 10.40
N THR A 46 9.54 3.77 10.67
CA THR A 46 10.70 4.58 10.31
C THR A 46 10.87 4.61 8.78
N VAL A 47 11.72 5.51 8.29
CA VAL A 47 12.09 5.54 6.87
C VAL A 47 12.68 4.20 6.43
N VAL A 48 13.56 3.59 7.24
CA VAL A 48 14.20 2.31 6.92
C VAL A 48 13.16 1.18 6.81
N GLU A 49 12.24 1.09 7.76
CA GLU A 49 11.18 0.07 7.73
C GLU A 49 10.21 0.28 6.56
N ALA A 50 9.92 1.54 6.21
CA ALA A 50 9.08 1.85 5.05
C ALA A 50 9.74 1.44 3.73
N GLU A 51 11.04 1.68 3.56
CA GLU A 51 11.79 1.21 2.38
C GLU A 51 11.86 -0.31 2.31
N GLN A 52 12.05 -0.99 3.43
CA GLN A 52 12.03 -2.46 3.48
C GLN A 52 10.66 -3.02 3.11
N LEU A 53 9.58 -2.43 3.64
CA LEU A 53 8.22 -2.82 3.30
C LEU A 53 7.93 -2.58 1.81
N HIS A 54 8.35 -1.44 1.27
CA HIS A 54 8.24 -1.14 -0.17
C HIS A 54 8.97 -2.20 -1.01
N ALA A 55 10.23 -2.51 -0.69
CA ALA A 55 11.00 -3.51 -1.42
C ALA A 55 10.32 -4.90 -1.38
N ALA A 56 9.83 -5.33 -0.22
CA ALA A 56 9.12 -6.59 -0.07
C ALA A 56 7.84 -6.65 -0.90
N LEU A 57 7.03 -5.57 -0.90
CA LEU A 57 5.82 -5.48 -1.72
C LEU A 57 6.15 -5.46 -3.21
N CYS A 58 7.16 -4.70 -3.63
CA CYS A 58 7.60 -4.66 -5.02
C CYS A 58 8.07 -6.03 -5.51
N TYR A 59 8.85 -6.75 -4.70
CA TYR A 59 9.28 -8.10 -5.02
C TYR A 59 8.11 -9.08 -5.11
N ALA A 60 7.19 -9.06 -4.13
CA ALA A 60 6.02 -9.94 -4.12
C ALA A 60 5.09 -9.72 -5.31
N LEU A 61 5.00 -8.47 -5.80
CA LEU A 61 4.23 -8.14 -7.00
C LEU A 61 4.88 -8.63 -8.30
N GLY A 62 6.14 -9.11 -8.28
CA GLY A 62 6.68 -10.02 -9.30
C GLY A 62 6.62 -9.60 -10.77
N GLY A 63 6.42 -8.31 -11.08
CA GLY A 63 6.21 -7.83 -12.46
C GLY A 63 4.75 -7.86 -12.95
N GLU A 64 3.78 -8.09 -12.06
CA GLU A 64 2.35 -7.89 -12.36
C GLU A 64 2.15 -6.50 -13.01
N PRO A 65 1.43 -6.45 -14.14
CA PRO A 65 1.23 -5.20 -14.85
C PRO A 65 0.57 -4.20 -13.90
N ALA A 66 1.13 -3.00 -13.86
CA ALA A 66 0.57 -1.93 -13.08
C ALA A 66 -0.89 -1.70 -13.52
N PRO A 67 -1.87 -1.69 -12.60
CA PRO A 67 -3.23 -1.36 -12.95
C PRO A 67 -3.31 0.07 -13.51
N HIS A 68 -4.40 0.38 -14.21
CA HIS A 68 -4.53 1.67 -14.92
C HIS A 68 -4.38 2.89 -13.99
N ASP A 69 -4.86 2.74 -12.75
CA ASP A 69 -4.82 3.72 -11.67
C ASP A 69 -3.58 3.58 -10.76
N ALA A 70 -2.59 2.78 -11.15
CA ALA A 70 -1.37 2.63 -10.38
C ALA A 70 -0.61 3.97 -10.26
N PRO A 71 0.11 4.17 -9.14
CA PRO A 71 0.98 5.33 -8.97
C PRO A 71 2.02 5.43 -10.10
N GLU A 72 2.43 6.67 -10.43
CA GLU A 72 3.43 6.94 -11.49
C GLU A 72 4.73 6.14 -11.32
N CYS A 73 5.16 5.88 -10.09
CA CYS A 73 6.36 5.09 -9.81
C CYS A 73 6.27 3.61 -10.26
N ARG A 74 5.06 3.11 -10.57
CA ARG A 74 4.83 1.78 -11.15
C ARG A 74 4.63 1.82 -12.67
N LYS A 75 4.51 3.00 -13.28
CA LYS A 75 4.36 3.13 -14.73
C LYS A 75 5.74 2.98 -15.38
N PRO A 76 5.86 2.23 -16.49
CA PRO A 76 7.14 2.07 -17.16
C PRO A 76 7.66 3.44 -17.63
N VAL A 77 8.88 3.79 -17.21
CA VAL A 77 9.55 5.01 -17.65
C VAL A 77 9.81 4.91 -19.15
N ARG A 78 9.10 5.71 -19.94
CA ARG A 78 9.33 5.83 -21.38
C ARG A 78 10.46 6.82 -21.62
N TYR A 79 11.67 6.32 -21.86
CA TYR A 79 12.76 7.17 -22.31
C TYR A 79 12.52 7.65 -23.76
N PRO A 80 12.86 8.91 -24.10
CA PRO A 80 12.85 9.38 -25.48
C PRO A 80 13.88 8.55 -26.26
N GLY A 81 13.39 7.60 -27.05
CA GLY A 81 14.20 6.55 -27.68
C GLY A 81 13.56 5.15 -27.68
N GLY A 82 12.38 4.98 -27.07
CA GLY A 82 11.52 3.81 -27.30
C GLY A 82 11.95 2.51 -26.61
N ARG A 83 12.97 2.53 -25.73
CA ARG A 83 13.31 1.38 -24.90
C ARG A 83 12.48 1.36 -23.63
N GLN A 84 11.57 0.40 -23.53
CA GLN A 84 10.95 -0.01 -22.27
C GLN A 84 11.87 -0.99 -21.55
N ARG A 85 12.22 -0.72 -20.29
CA ARG A 85 12.65 -1.77 -19.35
C ARG A 85 11.65 -1.80 -18.21
N TYR A 86 11.21 -3.02 -17.90
CA TYR A 86 10.24 -3.35 -16.85
C TYR A 86 10.85 -3.09 -15.47
#